data_AF-A0AAN8EFQ6-F1
#
_entry.id   AF-A0AAN8EFQ6-F1
#
_cell.length_a   1.000
_cell.length_b   1.000
_cell.length_c   1.000
_cell.angle_alpha   90.00
_cell.angle_beta   90.00
_cell.angle_gamma   90.00
#
_symmetry.space_group_name_H-M   'P 1'
#
loop_
_entity.id
_entity.type
_entity.pdbx_description
1 polymer ?
#
loop_
_entity_poly.entity_id
_entity_poly.type
_entity_poly.pdbx_seq_one_letter_code
_entity_poly.pdbx_strand_id
1 'polypeptide(L)'
;MATGEDQEAVALDGTDLPPLHHVRSLVEAFLNRFNSVLPLFHPQTLLHLVDEFYNVGSSRRDPVAWAAINVVLALAHRYAIQGTTDSTASTNYLSRARSVVSAVIEAETELLNVQVLLGMVILLQGSPDQQPPLILIAVTFRLAHRIGLHNRASSVGLEPFLARQRAFVFWFAYILDKDLSMRQKQPSIQRDDDIDHSLPLAEIDNFQSSFIGNNSGHITTADGAATMNYFLARIRLAVIEGGVYDYLYSTRSQKHNPDDRAKALDSVASALEQWKASIPPEFTAATASQTVSPGLLPFISGLHSTSFMCTTFINQAHAWNAKWVSSLQSNARLGTALSVPPLWDLLVDEARSLATLVQALPPSDSSDFW
;
A
#
# COMPACT_ATOMS: atom_id res chain seq x y z
N MET A 1 -38.00 44.70 6.63
CA MET A 1 -38.09 43.58 7.59
C MET A 1 -38.23 42.31 6.77
N ALA A 2 -37.11 41.66 6.48
CA ALA A 2 -37.06 40.30 5.97
C ALA A 2 -36.07 39.57 6.88
N THR A 3 -36.59 38.63 7.65
CA THR A 3 -35.90 37.83 8.66
C THR A 3 -34.99 36.81 7.98
N GLY A 4 -33.77 36.70 8.49
CA GLY A 4 -32.71 35.85 7.96
C GLY A 4 -33.03 34.37 8.07
N GLU A 5 -32.62 33.64 7.04
CA GLU A 5 -32.45 32.19 7.05
C GLU A 5 -31.14 31.91 7.79
N ASP A 6 -31.26 31.50 9.06
CA ASP A 6 -30.19 30.82 9.77
C ASP A 6 -29.96 29.47 9.10
N GLN A 7 -28.80 29.32 8.46
CA GLN A 7 -28.24 28.02 8.08
C GLN A 7 -27.95 27.25 9.37
N GLU A 8 -28.80 26.28 9.64
CA GLU A 8 -28.67 25.33 10.75
C GLU A 8 -27.38 24.52 10.56
N ALA A 9 -26.34 24.88 11.31
CA ALA A 9 -25.12 24.09 11.42
C ALA A 9 -25.47 22.76 12.08
N VAL A 10 -25.39 21.67 11.32
CA VAL A 10 -25.50 20.31 11.84
C VAL A 10 -24.39 20.11 12.86
N ALA A 11 -24.73 20.15 14.15
CA ALA A 11 -23.81 19.84 15.24
C ALA A 11 -23.48 18.34 15.17
N LEU A 12 -22.24 18.02 14.82
CA LEU A 12 -21.71 16.66 14.83
C LEU A 12 -21.40 16.22 16.27
N ASP A 13 -22.43 15.79 17.00
CA ASP A 13 -22.28 14.96 18.20
C ASP A 13 -21.52 13.68 17.80
N GLY A 14 -20.20 13.64 18.03
CA GLY A 14 -19.30 12.55 17.60
C GLY A 14 -17.92 12.98 17.09
N THR A 15 -17.63 14.29 17.04
CA THR A 15 -16.34 14.84 16.57
C THR A 15 -15.21 14.85 17.61
N ASP A 16 -15.48 14.48 18.87
CA ASP A 16 -14.46 14.54 19.90
C ASP A 16 -13.42 13.44 19.73
N LEU A 17 -12.21 13.86 19.37
CA LEU A 17 -11.02 13.03 19.43
C LEU A 17 -10.61 12.82 20.90
N PRO A 18 -9.84 11.76 21.22
CA PRO A 18 -9.27 11.58 22.55
C PRO A 18 -8.45 12.81 22.99
N PRO A 19 -8.09 12.92 24.28
CA PRO A 19 -7.21 13.99 24.75
C PRO A 19 -5.89 14.05 23.95
N LEU A 20 -5.36 15.27 23.74
CA LEU A 20 -4.19 15.51 22.89
C LEU A 20 -2.98 14.61 23.22
N HIS A 21 -2.71 14.36 24.51
CA HIS A 21 -1.60 13.51 24.93
C HIS A 21 -1.74 12.06 24.41
N HIS A 22 -2.97 11.54 24.37
CA HIS A 22 -3.25 10.19 23.88
C HIS A 22 -3.11 10.14 22.36
N VAL A 23 -3.65 11.14 21.65
CA VAL A 23 -3.50 11.25 20.19
C VAL A 23 -2.04 11.40 19.79
N ARG A 24 -1.26 12.25 20.47
CA ARG A 24 0.18 12.40 20.21
C ARG A 24 0.94 11.08 20.37
N SER A 25 0.67 10.32 21.44
CA SER A 25 1.29 9.01 21.63
C SER A 25 0.99 8.03 20.49
N LEU A 26 -0.25 8.01 19.98
CA LEU A 26 -0.64 7.15 18.86
C LEU A 26 -0.04 7.64 17.53
N VAL A 27 0.03 8.94 17.31
CA VAL A 27 0.67 9.55 16.13
C VAL A 27 2.17 9.21 16.12
N GLU A 28 2.86 9.31 17.26
CA GLU A 28 4.27 8.90 17.39
C GLU A 28 4.46 7.40 17.11
N ALA A 29 3.56 6.56 17.63
CA ALA A 29 3.58 5.12 17.33
C ALA A 29 3.39 4.84 15.82
N PHE A 30 2.46 5.54 15.17
CA PHE A 30 2.25 5.48 13.73
C PHE A 30 3.50 5.92 12.96
N LEU A 31 4.10 7.06 13.34
CA LEU A 31 5.26 7.64 12.68
C LEU A 31 6.49 6.72 12.75
N ASN A 32 6.71 6.10 13.91
CA ASN A 32 7.86 5.21 14.13
C ASN A 32 7.69 3.81 13.52
N ARG A 33 6.47 3.40 13.20
CA ARG A 33 6.16 2.05 12.72
C ARG A 33 5.71 2.06 11.26
N PHE A 34 4.44 2.37 11.01
CA PHE A 34 3.88 2.29 9.68
C PHE A 34 4.51 3.33 8.74
N ASN A 35 4.55 4.59 9.16
CA ASN A 35 4.98 5.69 8.30
C ASN A 35 6.49 5.67 8.01
N SER A 36 7.30 5.05 8.88
CA SER A 36 8.73 4.89 8.64
C SER A 36 9.01 3.91 7.50
N VAL A 37 8.14 2.91 7.30
CA VAL A 37 8.25 1.89 6.23
C VAL A 37 7.51 2.30 4.96
N LEU A 38 6.32 2.88 5.11
CA LEU A 38 5.46 3.35 4.02
C LEU A 38 5.10 4.82 4.26
N PRO A 39 5.91 5.78 3.76
CA PRO A 39 5.77 7.20 4.10
C PRO A 39 4.51 7.86 3.54
N LEU A 40 3.39 7.74 4.26
CA LEU A 40 2.13 8.36 3.90
C LEU A 40 2.11 9.85 4.23
N PHE A 41 2.72 10.26 5.34
CA PHE A 41 2.79 11.64 5.82
C PHE A 41 4.21 12.10 6.09
N HIS A 42 4.45 13.40 5.93
CA HIS A 42 5.67 14.03 6.44
C HIS A 42 5.54 14.24 7.96
N PRO A 43 6.49 13.75 8.80
CA PRO A 43 6.31 13.69 10.25
C PRO A 43 5.99 15.03 10.92
N GLN A 44 6.77 16.07 10.63
CA GLN A 44 6.59 17.40 11.23
C GLN A 44 5.28 18.04 10.78
N THR A 45 4.90 17.86 9.50
CA THR A 45 3.64 18.39 8.98
C THR A 45 2.45 17.73 9.65
N LEU A 46 2.51 16.41 9.90
CA LEU A 46 1.45 15.70 10.63
C LEU A 46 1.34 16.15 12.08
N LEU A 47 2.46 16.30 12.79
CA LEU A 47 2.47 16.78 14.18
C LEU A 47 1.90 18.21 14.29
N HIS A 48 2.29 19.10 13.38
CA HIS A 48 1.75 20.45 13.32
C HIS A 48 0.24 20.46 13.04
N LEU A 49 -0.24 19.60 12.11
CA LEU A 49 -1.67 19.45 11.83
C LEU A 49 -2.45 19.02 13.06
N VAL A 50 -1.92 18.08 13.84
CA VAL A 50 -2.55 17.65 15.11
C VAL A 50 -2.60 18.81 16.10
N ASP A 51 -1.50 19.54 16.28
CA ASP A 51 -1.44 20.64 17.25
C ASP A 51 -2.40 21.79 16.86
N GLU A 52 -2.45 22.15 15.58
CA GLU A 52 -3.37 23.15 15.06
C GLU A 52 -4.84 22.73 15.27
N PHE A 53 -5.16 21.47 14.98
CA PHE A 53 -6.52 20.94 15.14
C PHE A 53 -7.05 21.06 16.59
N TYR A 54 -6.19 20.88 17.59
CA TYR A 54 -6.56 21.02 19.00
C TYR A 54 -6.55 22.46 19.51
N ASN A 55 -5.82 23.37 18.86
CA ASN A 55 -5.78 24.79 19.22
C ASN A 55 -6.96 25.60 18.65
N VAL A 56 -7.67 25.04 17.66
CA VAL A 56 -8.84 25.67 17.04
C VAL A 56 -10.14 25.20 17.72
N GLY A 57 -11.09 26.12 17.92
CA GLY A 57 -12.41 25.80 18.49
C GLY A 57 -13.21 24.84 17.62
N SER A 58 -14.05 23.99 18.23
CA SER A 58 -14.69 22.85 17.57
C SER A 58 -15.47 23.18 16.30
N SER A 59 -16.08 24.37 16.21
CA SER A 59 -16.85 24.83 15.05
C SER A 59 -16.01 25.22 13.83
N ARG A 60 -14.69 25.34 13.98
CA ARG A 60 -13.74 25.72 12.92
C ARG A 60 -12.82 24.58 12.51
N ARG A 61 -13.04 23.37 13.04
CA ARG A 61 -12.23 22.19 12.74
C ARG A 61 -12.48 21.75 11.30
N ASP A 62 -11.40 21.64 10.53
CA ASP A 62 -11.45 21.14 9.16
C ASP A 62 -11.81 19.64 9.15
N PRO A 63 -12.85 19.23 8.41
CA PRO A 63 -13.21 17.82 8.28
C PRO A 63 -12.10 16.97 7.66
N VAL A 64 -11.25 17.52 6.78
CA VAL A 64 -10.15 16.77 6.15
C VAL A 64 -9.05 16.48 7.16
N ALA A 65 -8.63 17.47 7.95
CA ALA A 65 -7.72 17.29 9.08
C ALA A 65 -8.25 16.30 10.11
N TRP A 66 -9.55 16.37 10.46
CA TRP A 66 -10.17 15.40 11.37
C TRP A 66 -10.12 13.97 10.80
N ALA A 67 -10.43 13.79 9.52
CA ALA A 67 -10.35 12.49 8.85
C ALA A 67 -8.90 11.97 8.83
N ALA A 68 -7.92 12.84 8.58
CA ALA A 68 -6.50 12.50 8.59
C ALA A 68 -6.06 11.97 9.96
N ILE A 69 -6.46 12.64 11.04
CA ILE A 69 -6.15 12.18 12.40
C ILE A 69 -6.78 10.82 12.66
N ASN A 70 -8.06 10.62 12.33
CA ASN A 70 -8.71 9.31 12.50
C ASN A 70 -8.04 8.20 11.67
N VAL A 71 -7.64 8.46 10.43
CA VAL A 71 -6.87 7.52 9.60
C VAL A 71 -5.55 7.15 10.26
N VAL A 72 -4.82 8.13 10.79
CA VAL A 72 -3.54 7.90 11.50
C VAL A 72 -3.74 7.06 12.74
N LEU A 73 -4.78 7.33 13.54
CA LEU A 73 -5.11 6.55 14.74
C LEU A 73 -5.49 5.11 14.36
N ALA A 74 -6.30 4.93 13.32
CA ALA A 74 -6.67 3.59 12.83
C ALA A 74 -5.42 2.79 12.40
N LEU A 75 -4.52 3.40 11.63
CA LEU A 75 -3.27 2.76 11.21
C LEU A 75 -2.34 2.48 12.41
N ALA A 76 -2.28 3.36 13.41
CA ALA A 76 -1.51 3.14 14.64
C ALA A 76 -1.97 1.87 15.38
N HIS A 77 -3.30 1.67 15.48
CA HIS A 77 -3.89 0.48 16.11
C HIS A 77 -3.69 -0.79 15.27
N ARG A 78 -3.85 -0.70 13.94
CA ARG A 78 -3.69 -1.86 13.05
C ARG A 78 -2.26 -2.39 13.04
N TYR A 79 -1.27 -1.50 13.06
CA TYR A 79 0.16 -1.87 13.06
C TYR A 79 0.80 -1.77 14.45
N ALA A 80 0.01 -2.03 15.51
CA ALA A 80 0.53 -2.08 16.87
C ALA A 80 1.41 -3.34 17.10
N ILE A 81 2.55 -3.17 17.76
CA ILE A 81 3.46 -4.27 18.11
C ILE A 81 2.90 -4.98 19.36
N GLN A 82 2.75 -6.31 19.29
CA GLN A 82 2.29 -7.27 20.34
C GLN A 82 0.77 -7.36 20.56
N GLY A 83 0.21 -8.58 20.41
CA GLY A 83 -0.92 -9.19 21.16
C GLY A 83 -2.22 -8.42 21.38
N THR A 84 -2.33 -7.21 20.83
CA THR A 84 -3.32 -6.17 21.12
C THR A 84 -3.53 -5.32 19.87
N THR A 85 -3.50 -5.94 18.68
CA THR A 85 -4.14 -5.32 17.52
C THR A 85 -5.59 -5.11 17.88
N ASP A 86 -5.93 -3.90 18.31
CA ASP A 86 -7.30 -3.53 18.63
C ASP A 86 -8.03 -3.28 17.31
N SER A 87 -8.37 -4.38 16.64
CA SER A 87 -9.11 -4.40 15.38
C SER A 87 -10.41 -3.60 15.51
N THR A 88 -11.03 -3.63 16.70
CA THR A 88 -12.20 -2.82 17.03
C THR A 88 -11.89 -1.33 17.03
N ALA A 89 -10.84 -0.88 17.73
CA ALA A 89 -10.44 0.53 17.72
C ALA A 89 -10.04 1.01 16.32
N SER A 90 -9.26 0.22 15.58
CA SER A 90 -8.89 0.51 14.19
C SER A 90 -10.13 0.72 13.31
N THR A 91 -11.08 -0.22 13.39
CA THR A 91 -12.35 -0.16 12.63
C THR A 91 -13.21 1.02 13.04
N ASN A 92 -13.25 1.37 14.33
CA ASN A 92 -13.98 2.54 14.83
C ASN A 92 -13.42 3.83 14.26
N TYR A 93 -12.10 4.03 14.32
CA TYR A 93 -11.46 5.22 13.74
C TYR A 93 -11.61 5.29 12.21
N LEU A 94 -11.53 4.15 11.52
CA LEU A 94 -11.83 4.09 10.08
C LEU A 94 -13.28 4.50 9.78
N SER A 95 -14.24 4.00 10.57
CA SER A 95 -15.66 4.36 10.43
C SER A 95 -15.89 5.86 10.63
N ARG A 96 -15.21 6.47 11.60
CA ARG A 96 -15.22 7.91 11.82
C ARG A 96 -14.65 8.66 10.62
N ALA A 97 -13.47 8.29 10.12
CA ALA A 97 -12.92 8.96 8.94
C ALA A 97 -13.86 8.83 7.71
N ARG A 98 -14.49 7.67 7.54
CA ARG A 98 -15.46 7.42 6.46
C ARG A 98 -16.73 8.25 6.55
N SER A 99 -17.16 8.66 7.75
CA SER A 99 -18.39 9.46 7.91
C SER A 99 -18.29 10.83 7.25
N VAL A 100 -17.08 11.32 6.98
CA VAL A 100 -16.81 12.58 6.28
C VAL A 100 -16.15 12.41 4.91
N VAL A 101 -16.19 11.20 4.33
CA VAL A 101 -15.53 10.92 3.05
C VAL A 101 -16.01 11.83 1.91
N SER A 102 -17.30 12.16 1.87
CA SER A 102 -17.84 13.10 0.86
C SER A 102 -17.23 14.49 1.03
N ALA A 103 -17.09 14.99 2.27
CA ALA A 103 -16.44 16.28 2.52
C ALA A 103 -14.97 16.26 2.09
N VAL A 104 -14.25 15.14 2.30
CA VAL A 104 -12.87 14.97 1.83
C VAL A 104 -12.77 14.99 0.30
N ILE A 105 -13.74 14.42 -0.41
CA ILE A 105 -13.75 14.35 -1.88
C ILE A 105 -14.16 15.69 -2.51
N GLU A 106 -15.14 16.39 -1.91
CA GLU A 106 -15.76 17.59 -2.47
C GLU A 106 -15.02 18.88 -2.12
N ALA A 107 -14.20 18.88 -1.06
CA ALA A 107 -13.36 20.02 -0.69
C ALA A 107 -12.35 20.40 -1.80
N GLU A 108 -11.74 21.57 -1.65
CA GLU A 108 -10.56 21.92 -2.45
C GLU A 108 -9.51 20.82 -2.33
N THR A 109 -8.99 20.38 -3.47
CA THR A 109 -8.14 19.19 -3.50
C THR A 109 -6.73 19.57 -3.11
N GLU A 110 -6.31 19.11 -1.93
CA GLU A 110 -4.96 19.23 -1.43
C GLU A 110 -4.30 17.85 -1.30
N LEU A 111 -3.00 17.84 -0.98
CA LEU A 111 -2.26 16.60 -0.73
C LEU A 111 -2.88 15.79 0.42
N LEU A 112 -3.41 16.49 1.44
CA LEU A 112 -4.03 15.87 2.60
C LEU A 112 -5.26 15.02 2.22
N ASN A 113 -6.11 15.50 1.30
CA ASN A 113 -7.26 14.74 0.81
C ASN A 113 -6.83 13.40 0.21
N VAL A 114 -5.77 13.43 -0.62
CA VAL A 114 -5.21 12.22 -1.24
C VAL A 114 -4.64 11.28 -0.18
N GLN A 115 -3.93 11.79 0.82
CA GLN A 115 -3.36 11.00 1.92
C GLN A 115 -4.45 10.33 2.77
N VAL A 116 -5.54 11.05 3.07
CA VAL A 116 -6.70 10.53 3.81
C VAL A 116 -7.33 9.37 3.07
N LEU A 117 -7.68 9.57 1.79
CA LEU A 117 -8.33 8.53 0.99
C LEU A 117 -7.41 7.32 0.81
N LEU A 118 -6.11 7.54 0.59
CA LEU A 118 -5.12 6.48 0.49
C LEU A 118 -5.01 5.67 1.80
N GLY A 119 -5.00 6.37 2.94
CA GLY A 119 -5.08 5.75 4.26
C GLY A 119 -6.31 4.87 4.46
N MET A 120 -7.48 5.33 3.99
CA MET A 120 -8.70 4.52 3.98
C MET A 120 -8.56 3.27 3.09
N VAL A 121 -8.00 3.40 1.88
CA VAL A 121 -7.76 2.26 0.99
C VAL A 121 -6.90 1.21 1.70
N ILE A 122 -5.81 1.62 2.37
CA ILE A 122 -4.92 0.73 3.12
C ILE A 122 -5.71 -0.04 4.20
N LEU A 123 -6.46 0.68 5.02
CA LEU A 123 -7.27 0.11 6.11
C LEU A 123 -8.35 -0.88 5.62
N LEU A 124 -8.71 -0.81 4.34
CA LEU A 124 -9.79 -1.63 3.76
C LEU A 124 -9.32 -2.86 3.00
N GLN A 125 -8.02 -3.03 2.78
CA GLN A 125 -7.52 -4.17 2.00
C GLN A 125 -7.86 -5.53 2.63
N GLY A 126 -7.93 -5.60 3.97
CA GLY A 126 -8.30 -6.83 4.68
C GLY A 126 -9.81 -7.09 4.78
N SER A 127 -10.65 -6.23 4.17
CA SER A 127 -12.10 -6.40 4.24
C SER A 127 -12.58 -7.55 3.35
N PRO A 128 -13.57 -8.36 3.76
CA PRO A 128 -14.19 -9.33 2.86
C PRO A 128 -14.81 -8.67 1.62
N ASP A 129 -15.31 -7.45 1.76
CA ASP A 129 -15.81 -6.64 0.65
C ASP A 129 -14.70 -5.78 0.05
N GLN A 130 -14.30 -6.13 -1.17
CA GLN A 130 -13.22 -5.48 -1.89
C GLN A 130 -13.72 -4.34 -2.80
N GLN A 131 -15.04 -4.11 -2.90
CA GLN A 131 -15.59 -3.02 -3.70
C GLN A 131 -15.24 -1.63 -3.15
N PRO A 132 -15.32 -1.34 -1.83
CA PRO A 132 -14.95 -0.03 -1.29
C PRO A 132 -13.50 0.41 -1.58
N PRO A 133 -12.45 -0.40 -1.35
CA PRO A 133 -11.08 0.02 -1.67
C PRO A 133 -10.87 0.26 -3.17
N LEU A 134 -11.52 -0.51 -4.06
CA LEU A 134 -11.49 -0.29 -5.51
C LEU A 134 -12.07 1.06 -5.94
N ILE A 135 -13.21 1.46 -5.36
CA ILE A 135 -13.82 2.76 -5.67
C ILE A 135 -12.94 3.88 -5.11
N LEU A 136 -12.48 3.74 -3.86
CA LEU A 136 -11.67 4.76 -3.21
C LEU A 136 -10.33 4.98 -3.90
N ILE A 137 -9.66 3.94 -4.40
CA ILE A 137 -8.40 4.11 -5.13
C ILE A 137 -8.61 4.87 -6.45
N ALA A 138 -9.72 4.62 -7.15
CA ALA A 138 -10.07 5.36 -8.37
C ALA A 138 -10.33 6.85 -8.10
N VAL A 139 -11.06 7.17 -7.01
CA VAL A 139 -11.26 8.56 -6.58
C VAL A 139 -9.93 9.19 -6.15
N THR A 140 -9.10 8.47 -5.39
CA THR A 140 -7.78 8.93 -4.94
C THR A 140 -6.91 9.33 -6.12
N PHE A 141 -6.85 8.50 -7.16
CA PHE A 141 -6.07 8.82 -8.37
C PHE A 141 -6.62 10.01 -9.14
N ARG A 142 -7.95 10.15 -9.23
CA ARG A 142 -8.55 11.33 -9.86
C ARG A 142 -8.14 12.63 -9.16
N LEU A 143 -8.10 12.62 -7.82
CA LEU A 143 -7.63 13.76 -7.03
C LEU A 143 -6.12 13.97 -7.14
N ALA A 144 -5.33 12.88 -7.13
CA ALA A 144 -3.89 12.92 -7.37
C ALA A 144 -3.54 13.54 -8.73
N HIS A 145 -4.29 13.20 -9.79
CA HIS A 145 -4.16 13.81 -11.11
C HIS A 145 -4.51 15.29 -11.10
N ARG A 146 -5.59 15.68 -10.40
CA ARG A 146 -6.04 17.08 -10.31
C ARG A 146 -4.96 17.99 -9.74
N ILE A 147 -4.20 17.53 -8.75
CA ILE A 147 -3.09 18.29 -8.17
C ILE A 147 -1.74 17.99 -8.85
N GLY A 148 -1.71 17.17 -9.90
CA GLY A 148 -0.51 16.91 -10.72
C GLY A 148 0.48 15.89 -10.15
N LEU A 149 0.12 15.04 -9.18
CA LEU A 149 1.07 14.15 -8.50
C LEU A 149 1.86 13.20 -9.41
N HIS A 150 1.33 12.87 -10.60
CA HIS A 150 1.96 12.00 -11.60
C HIS A 150 3.02 12.69 -12.47
N ASN A 151 3.11 14.02 -12.39
CA ASN A 151 3.95 14.84 -13.26
C ASN A 151 4.94 15.66 -12.44
N ARG A 152 6.25 15.46 -12.69
CA ARG A 152 7.34 16.19 -12.02
C ARG A 152 7.24 17.71 -12.19
N ALA A 153 6.78 18.20 -13.35
CA ALA A 153 6.64 19.62 -13.60
C ALA A 153 5.70 20.32 -12.59
N SER A 154 4.72 19.59 -12.03
CA SER A 154 3.81 20.12 -11.00
C SER A 154 4.50 20.39 -9.64
N SER A 155 5.70 19.88 -9.44
CA SER A 155 6.48 20.04 -8.21
C SER A 155 7.66 21.00 -8.38
N VAL A 156 7.83 21.60 -9.57
CA VAL A 156 8.88 22.61 -9.83
C VAL A 156 8.61 23.85 -8.98
N GLY A 157 9.63 24.30 -8.25
CA GLY A 157 9.54 25.47 -7.37
C GLY A 157 8.94 25.20 -5.99
N LEU A 158 8.52 23.96 -5.70
CA LEU A 158 8.15 23.57 -4.34
C LEU A 158 9.38 23.36 -3.46
N GLU A 159 9.20 23.53 -2.15
CA GLU A 159 10.20 23.14 -1.16
C GLU A 159 10.57 21.65 -1.32
N PRO A 160 11.85 21.27 -1.17
CA PRO A 160 12.31 19.89 -1.43
C PRO A 160 11.53 18.81 -0.66
N PHE A 161 11.18 19.07 0.61
CA PHE A 161 10.44 18.12 1.42
C PHE A 161 8.99 17.93 0.92
N LEU A 162 8.35 18.99 0.39
CA LEU A 162 7.01 18.92 -0.20
C LEU A 162 7.02 18.15 -1.52
N ALA A 163 8.00 18.44 -2.38
CA ALA A 163 8.18 17.70 -3.64
C ALA A 163 8.39 16.21 -3.37
N ARG A 164 9.23 15.87 -2.37
CA ARG A 164 9.43 14.48 -1.92
C ARG A 164 8.14 13.85 -1.42
N GLN A 165 7.39 14.54 -0.54
CA GLN A 165 6.16 14.00 0.01
C GLN A 165 5.11 13.72 -1.08
N ARG A 166 5.00 14.61 -2.07
CA ARG A 166 4.11 14.43 -3.23
C ARG A 166 4.49 13.18 -4.04
N ALA A 167 5.79 12.96 -4.28
CA ALA A 167 6.27 11.76 -4.95
C ALA A 167 5.99 10.48 -4.13
N PHE A 168 6.20 10.50 -2.81
CA PHE A 168 5.90 9.36 -1.95
C PHE A 168 4.41 9.00 -1.96
N VAL A 169 3.52 9.99 -1.85
CA VAL A 169 2.08 9.75 -1.91
C VAL A 169 1.66 9.21 -3.27
N PHE A 170 2.23 9.72 -4.37
CA PHE A 170 1.98 9.19 -5.72
C PHE A 170 2.38 7.71 -5.84
N TRP A 171 3.62 7.39 -5.48
CA TRP A 171 4.14 6.02 -5.61
C TRP A 171 3.45 5.05 -4.66
N PHE A 172 3.01 5.51 -3.49
CA PHE A 172 2.22 4.68 -2.60
C PHE A 172 0.82 4.40 -3.19
N ALA A 173 0.15 5.40 -3.76
CA ALA A 173 -1.08 5.18 -4.52
C ALA A 173 -0.86 4.20 -5.68
N TYR A 174 0.25 4.33 -6.42
CA TYR A 174 0.60 3.43 -7.53
C TYR A 174 0.74 1.98 -7.08
N ILE A 175 1.43 1.72 -5.96
CA ILE A 175 1.51 0.37 -5.39
C ILE A 175 0.11 -0.19 -5.15
N LEU A 176 -0.77 0.56 -4.47
CA LEU A 176 -2.11 0.06 -4.15
C LEU A 176 -2.99 -0.18 -5.37
N ASP A 177 -2.89 0.67 -6.40
CA ASP A 177 -3.61 0.49 -7.65
C ASP A 177 -3.19 -0.80 -8.36
N LYS A 178 -1.88 -1.09 -8.45
CA LYS A 178 -1.40 -2.34 -9.04
C LYS A 178 -1.80 -3.56 -8.21
N ASP A 179 -1.67 -3.50 -6.88
CA ASP A 179 -2.07 -4.59 -5.97
C ASP A 179 -3.56 -4.92 -6.10
N LEU A 180 -4.43 -3.90 -6.13
CA LEU A 180 -5.88 -4.09 -6.26
C LEU A 180 -6.27 -4.57 -7.65
N SER A 181 -5.65 -4.00 -8.69
CA SER A 181 -5.89 -4.37 -10.09
C SER A 181 -5.56 -5.84 -10.37
N MET A 182 -4.42 -6.31 -9.86
CA MET A 182 -4.01 -7.71 -9.95
C MET A 182 -4.99 -8.65 -9.25
N ARG A 183 -5.34 -8.34 -7.99
CA ARG A 183 -6.25 -9.17 -7.19
C ARG A 183 -7.66 -9.25 -7.77
N GLN A 184 -8.16 -8.13 -8.29
CA GLN A 184 -9.54 -8.01 -8.79
C GLN A 184 -9.67 -8.22 -10.30
N LYS A 185 -8.54 -8.43 -11.00
CA LYS A 185 -8.46 -8.55 -12.46
C LYS A 185 -9.07 -7.36 -13.20
N GLN A 186 -8.96 -6.18 -12.61
CA GLN A 186 -9.43 -4.92 -13.20
C GLN A 186 -8.25 -4.12 -13.72
N PRO A 187 -8.43 -3.31 -14.78
CA PRO A 187 -7.36 -2.46 -15.28
C PRO A 187 -6.92 -1.45 -14.20
N SER A 188 -5.61 -1.20 -14.11
CA SER A 188 -5.09 -0.16 -13.25
C SER A 188 -5.54 1.23 -13.69
N ILE A 189 -5.78 2.11 -12.72
CA ILE A 189 -6.21 3.48 -12.94
C ILE A 189 -5.07 4.30 -13.54
N GLN A 190 -3.86 4.18 -12.97
CA GLN A 190 -2.69 4.85 -13.49
C GLN A 190 -2.09 4.04 -14.64
N ARG A 191 -1.94 4.71 -15.79
CA ARG A 191 -1.17 4.19 -16.91
C ARG A 191 0.29 4.57 -16.75
N ASP A 192 1.18 3.62 -16.99
CA ASP A 192 2.62 3.82 -16.80
C ASP A 192 3.19 4.85 -17.79
N ASP A 193 2.63 4.91 -19.02
CA ASP A 193 2.99 5.89 -20.05
C ASP A 193 2.70 7.36 -19.65
N ASP A 194 1.81 7.57 -18.68
CA ASP A 194 1.38 8.91 -18.23
C ASP A 194 2.14 9.36 -16.97
N ILE A 195 3.21 8.66 -16.58
CA ILE A 195 4.02 8.97 -15.40
C ILE A 195 5.27 9.74 -15.84
N ASP A 196 5.35 11.03 -15.49
CA ASP A 196 6.54 11.86 -15.69
C ASP A 196 7.34 11.98 -14.39
N HIS A 197 7.60 10.83 -13.76
CA HIS A 197 8.57 10.66 -12.70
C HIS A 197 9.56 9.61 -13.19
N SER A 198 10.86 9.94 -13.25
CA SER A 198 11.86 8.89 -13.41
C SER A 198 11.65 7.90 -12.27
N LEU A 199 11.55 6.59 -12.59
CA LEU A 199 11.56 5.52 -11.59
C LEU A 199 12.57 5.87 -10.49
N PRO A 200 12.21 5.77 -9.21
CA PRO A 200 12.94 6.41 -8.12
C PRO A 200 14.28 5.72 -7.82
N LEU A 201 15.23 5.83 -8.74
CA LEU A 201 16.52 5.15 -8.70
C LEU A 201 17.63 6.14 -8.37
N ALA A 202 17.68 7.28 -9.07
CA ALA A 202 18.72 8.28 -8.85
C ALA A 202 18.26 9.38 -7.87
N GLU A 203 16.99 9.78 -7.89
CA GLU A 203 16.54 10.92 -7.11
C GLU A 203 16.28 10.57 -5.65
N ILE A 204 15.67 9.42 -5.32
CA ILE A 204 15.49 8.97 -3.92
C ILE A 204 16.85 8.73 -3.26
N ASP A 205 17.83 8.18 -3.98
CA ASP A 205 19.19 8.00 -3.46
C ASP A 205 19.96 9.33 -3.33
N ASN A 206 19.81 10.28 -4.25
CA ASN A 206 20.44 11.61 -4.14
C ASN A 206 19.77 12.51 -3.09
N PHE A 207 18.51 12.26 -2.78
CA PHE A 207 17.77 12.91 -1.69
C PHE A 207 18.26 12.48 -0.29
N GLN A 208 19.17 11.50 -0.21
CA GLN A 208 19.75 10.97 1.04
C GLN A 208 20.73 11.94 1.74
N SER A 209 21.09 13.10 1.20
CA SER A 209 22.22 13.87 1.78
C SER A 209 21.85 15.10 2.62
N SER A 210 20.59 15.53 2.71
CA SER A 210 20.29 16.72 3.51
C SER A 210 18.83 16.81 3.98
N PHE A 211 18.69 17.18 5.25
CA PHE A 211 17.47 17.47 6.01
C PHE A 211 16.75 16.26 6.64
N ILE A 212 17.12 16.02 7.91
CA ILE A 212 16.37 15.36 9.01
C ILE A 212 15.61 14.07 8.63
N GLY A 213 16.27 12.93 8.81
CA GLY A 213 15.64 11.58 8.85
C GLY A 213 15.82 10.74 7.57
N ASN A 214 17.06 10.40 7.20
CA ASN A 214 17.46 9.68 5.98
C ASN A 214 16.99 8.21 5.83
N ASN A 215 15.95 7.76 6.56
CA ASN A 215 15.53 6.35 6.56
C ASN A 215 14.04 6.13 6.26
N SER A 216 13.32 7.14 5.75
CA SER A 216 11.92 6.97 5.33
C SER A 216 11.82 5.99 4.16
N GLY A 217 10.99 4.97 4.31
CA GLY A 217 10.84 3.89 3.34
C GLY A 217 11.81 2.72 3.55
N HIS A 218 12.67 2.78 4.57
CA HIS A 218 13.69 1.76 4.82
C HIS A 218 13.30 0.83 5.98
N ILE A 219 13.75 -0.43 5.88
CA ILE A 219 13.70 -1.42 6.96
C ILE A 219 15.15 -1.77 7.30
N THR A 220 15.46 -1.83 8.58
CA THR A 220 16.79 -2.20 9.09
C THR A 220 16.67 -3.45 9.95
N THR A 221 17.67 -4.33 9.90
CA THR A 221 17.74 -5.52 10.75
C THR A 221 17.80 -5.15 12.23
N ALA A 222 17.43 -6.08 13.11
CA ALA A 222 17.35 -5.84 14.54
C ALA A 222 18.72 -5.48 15.17
N ASP A 223 19.81 -5.95 14.57
CA ASP A 223 21.20 -5.66 14.96
C ASP A 223 21.76 -4.38 14.31
N GLY A 224 21.02 -3.74 13.39
CA GLY A 224 21.47 -2.57 12.65
C GLY A 224 22.47 -2.85 11.53
N ALA A 225 22.79 -4.12 11.24
CA ALA A 225 23.86 -4.49 10.31
C ALA A 225 23.49 -4.34 8.83
N ALA A 226 22.21 -4.48 8.49
CA ALA A 226 21.73 -4.37 7.11
C ALA A 226 20.47 -3.50 7.01
N THR A 227 20.37 -2.75 5.90
CA THR A 227 19.23 -1.88 5.60
C THR A 227 18.78 -2.11 4.16
N MET A 228 17.46 -2.16 3.94
CA MET A 228 16.83 -2.27 2.63
C MET A 228 15.86 -1.10 2.44
N ASN A 229 15.89 -0.49 1.26
CA ASN A 229 14.84 0.44 0.83
C ASN A 229 13.57 -0.34 0.44
N TYR A 230 12.74 -0.64 1.44
CA TYR A 230 11.52 -1.40 1.30
C TYR A 230 10.51 -0.72 0.38
N PHE A 231 10.34 0.61 0.50
CA PHE A 231 9.39 1.34 -0.33
C PHE A 231 9.77 1.26 -1.81
N LEU A 232 11.05 1.43 -2.14
CA LEU A 232 11.55 1.24 -3.51
C LEU A 232 11.36 -0.20 -3.99
N ALA A 233 11.66 -1.20 -3.14
CA ALA A 233 11.42 -2.60 -3.48
C ALA A 233 9.94 -2.85 -3.81
N ARG A 234 9.00 -2.25 -3.07
CA ARG A 234 7.57 -2.31 -3.36
C ARG A 234 7.17 -1.63 -4.66
N ILE A 235 7.71 -0.45 -4.96
CA ILE A 235 7.44 0.25 -6.22
C ILE A 235 7.87 -0.61 -7.42
N ARG A 236 9.09 -1.16 -7.38
CA ARG A 236 9.61 -2.03 -8.44
C ARG A 236 8.74 -3.29 -8.62
N LEU A 237 8.31 -3.89 -7.51
CA LEU A 237 7.41 -5.04 -7.56
C LEU A 237 6.03 -4.65 -8.14
N ALA A 238 5.48 -3.48 -7.81
CA ALA A 238 4.23 -3.00 -8.39
C ALA A 238 4.29 -2.79 -9.91
N VAL A 239 5.46 -2.38 -10.45
CA VAL A 239 5.68 -2.35 -11.90
C VAL A 239 5.63 -3.75 -12.50
N ILE A 240 6.26 -4.73 -11.85
CA ILE A 240 6.21 -6.14 -12.26
C ILE A 240 4.78 -6.67 -12.20
N GLU A 241 4.03 -6.39 -11.13
CA GLU A 241 2.61 -6.73 -10.98
C GLU A 241 1.76 -6.17 -12.12
N GLY A 242 2.01 -4.91 -12.53
CA GLY A 242 1.40 -4.31 -13.71
C GLY A 242 1.71 -5.06 -15.00
N GLY A 243 2.96 -5.47 -15.20
CA GLY A 243 3.36 -6.29 -16.35
C GLY A 243 2.72 -7.67 -16.37
N VAL A 244 2.62 -8.34 -15.20
CA VAL A 244 1.92 -9.62 -15.04
C VAL A 244 0.43 -9.45 -15.36
N TYR A 245 -0.21 -8.41 -14.83
CA TYR A 245 -1.59 -8.06 -15.15
C TYR A 245 -1.79 -7.88 -16.65
N ASP A 246 -0.92 -7.08 -17.29
CA ASP A 246 -1.03 -6.78 -18.71
C ASP A 246 -0.95 -8.06 -19.55
N TYR A 247 0.00 -8.94 -19.24
CA TYR A 247 0.15 -10.23 -19.91
C TYR A 247 -1.10 -11.11 -19.78
N LEU A 248 -1.66 -11.24 -18.57
CA LEU A 248 -2.75 -12.17 -18.28
C LEU A 248 -4.13 -11.65 -18.69
N TYR A 249 -4.43 -10.39 -18.38
CA TYR A 249 -5.80 -9.89 -18.32
C TYR A 249 -6.07 -8.72 -19.27
N SER A 250 -5.07 -7.92 -19.65
CA SER A 250 -5.34 -6.73 -20.46
C SER A 250 -5.90 -7.09 -21.84
N THR A 251 -6.97 -6.39 -22.23
CA THR A 251 -7.54 -6.53 -23.57
C THR A 251 -6.53 -6.16 -24.66
N ARG A 252 -5.58 -5.26 -24.36
CA ARG A 252 -4.48 -4.90 -25.25
C ARG A 252 -3.59 -6.11 -25.54
N SER A 253 -3.10 -6.78 -24.50
CA SER A 253 -2.29 -8.00 -24.63
C SER A 253 -3.00 -9.10 -25.42
N GLN A 254 -4.30 -9.32 -25.18
CA GLN A 254 -5.06 -10.33 -25.92
C GLN A 254 -5.17 -10.07 -27.43
N LYS A 255 -4.93 -8.82 -27.88
CA LYS A 255 -4.90 -8.45 -29.30
C LYS A 255 -3.51 -8.61 -29.93
N HIS A 256 -2.46 -8.74 -29.14
CA HIS A 256 -1.11 -9.01 -29.66
C HIS A 256 -1.01 -10.45 -30.16
N ASN A 257 -0.10 -10.67 -31.13
CA ASN A 257 0.20 -12.02 -31.60
C ASN A 257 0.84 -12.86 -30.46
N PRO A 258 0.79 -14.20 -30.55
CA PRO A 258 1.32 -15.08 -29.50
C PRO A 258 2.80 -14.85 -29.19
N ASP A 259 3.63 -14.51 -30.18
CA ASP A 259 5.07 -14.33 -30.01
C ASP A 259 5.39 -13.07 -29.20
N ASP A 260 4.69 -11.97 -29.46
CA ASP A 260 4.84 -10.71 -28.71
C ASP A 260 4.39 -10.90 -27.25
N ARG A 261 3.33 -11.69 -27.03
CA ARG A 261 2.88 -12.05 -25.68
C ARG A 261 3.89 -12.91 -24.94
N ALA A 262 4.52 -13.87 -25.62
CA ALA A 262 5.58 -14.71 -25.04
C ALA A 262 6.80 -13.86 -24.67
N LYS A 263 7.24 -12.96 -25.54
CA LYS A 263 8.35 -12.02 -25.24
C LYS A 263 8.03 -11.12 -24.05
N ALA A 264 6.80 -10.61 -23.97
CA ALA A 264 6.36 -9.80 -22.83
C ALA A 264 6.40 -10.61 -21.53
N LEU A 265 5.95 -11.87 -21.55
CA LEU A 265 6.06 -12.77 -20.42
C LEU A 265 7.52 -13.00 -20.00
N ASP A 266 8.40 -13.31 -20.95
CA ASP A 266 9.82 -13.56 -20.68
C ASP A 266 10.50 -12.31 -20.06
N SER A 267 10.14 -11.12 -20.53
CA SER A 267 10.61 -9.85 -19.98
C SER A 267 10.15 -9.66 -18.53
N VAL A 268 8.87 -9.92 -18.25
CA VAL A 268 8.30 -9.78 -16.90
C VAL A 268 8.88 -10.83 -15.94
N ALA A 269 9.04 -12.07 -16.40
CA ALA A 269 9.69 -13.13 -15.63
C ALA A 269 11.14 -12.79 -15.29
N SER A 270 11.91 -12.30 -16.28
CA SER A 270 13.29 -11.85 -16.07
C SER A 270 13.38 -10.69 -15.07
N ALA A 271 12.44 -9.73 -15.15
CA ALA A 271 12.37 -8.61 -14.20
C ALA A 271 12.06 -9.09 -12.77
N LEU A 272 11.16 -10.07 -12.61
CA LEU A 272 10.85 -10.66 -11.31
C LEU A 272 12.07 -11.36 -10.69
N GLU A 273 12.80 -12.17 -11.47
CA GLU A 273 14.01 -12.84 -10.99
C GLU A 273 15.11 -11.86 -10.60
N GLN A 274 15.32 -10.80 -11.39
CA GLN A 274 16.25 -9.72 -11.04
C GLN A 274 15.82 -8.99 -9.77
N TRP A 275 14.52 -8.73 -9.61
CA TRP A 275 13.98 -8.12 -8.40
C TRP A 275 14.21 -9.01 -7.18
N LYS A 276 13.92 -10.32 -7.26
CA LYS A 276 14.17 -11.29 -6.17
C LYS A 276 15.65 -11.32 -5.79
N ALA A 277 16.54 -11.35 -6.78
CA ALA A 277 17.99 -11.33 -6.57
C ALA A 277 18.50 -10.00 -5.97
N SER A 278 17.74 -8.91 -6.09
CA SER A 278 18.09 -7.61 -5.50
C SER A 278 17.73 -7.48 -4.02
N ILE A 279 16.92 -8.39 -3.47
CA ILE A 279 16.55 -8.40 -2.05
C ILE A 279 17.74 -8.92 -1.24
N PRO A 280 18.25 -8.16 -0.24
CA PRO A 280 19.38 -8.62 0.56
C PRO A 280 19.04 -9.89 1.36
N PRO A 281 20.04 -10.75 1.64
CA PRO A 281 19.84 -12.07 2.24
C PRO A 281 19.17 -12.01 3.62
N GLU A 282 19.33 -10.91 4.35
CA GLU A 282 18.72 -10.69 5.66
C GLU A 282 17.20 -10.44 5.57
N PHE A 283 16.67 -10.03 4.42
CA PHE A 283 15.26 -9.68 4.24
C PHE A 283 14.48 -10.72 3.42
N THR A 284 15.07 -11.88 3.14
CA THR A 284 14.40 -12.97 2.40
C THR A 284 13.34 -13.66 3.27
N ALA A 285 12.38 -14.34 2.63
CA ALA A 285 11.34 -15.09 3.35
C ALA A 285 11.91 -16.14 4.33
N ALA A 286 13.07 -16.74 4.02
CA ALA A 286 13.67 -17.78 4.85
C ALA A 286 14.36 -17.25 6.12
N THR A 287 14.85 -16.00 6.10
CA THR A 287 15.73 -15.44 7.16
C THR A 287 15.09 -14.31 7.94
N ALA A 288 14.12 -13.60 7.36
CA ALA A 288 13.57 -12.37 7.93
C ALA A 288 13.02 -12.51 9.36
N SER A 289 12.44 -13.67 9.71
CA SER A 289 11.94 -13.95 11.06
C SER A 289 13.03 -13.96 12.15
N GLN A 290 14.29 -14.13 11.77
CA GLN A 290 15.45 -14.19 12.66
C GLN A 290 16.24 -12.88 12.69
N THR A 291 16.20 -12.10 11.60
CA THR A 291 17.04 -10.92 11.38
C THR A 291 16.28 -9.61 11.59
N VAL A 292 14.96 -9.60 11.41
CA VAL A 292 14.13 -8.39 11.43
C VAL A 292 13.23 -8.38 12.67
N SER A 293 12.99 -7.18 13.24
CA SER A 293 12.11 -7.04 14.41
C SER A 293 10.67 -7.49 14.12
N PRO A 294 9.94 -8.08 15.09
CA PRO A 294 8.59 -8.62 14.88
C PRO A 294 7.58 -7.63 14.29
N GLY A 295 7.68 -6.34 14.64
CA GLY A 295 6.80 -5.30 14.10
C GLY A 295 6.96 -5.03 12.60
N LEU A 296 8.06 -5.49 12.00
CA LEU A 296 8.36 -5.30 10.58
C LEU A 296 8.05 -6.55 9.73
N LEU A 297 7.86 -7.71 10.37
CA LEU A 297 7.51 -8.97 9.69
C LEU A 297 6.24 -8.86 8.83
N PRO A 298 5.15 -8.18 9.26
CA PRO A 298 4.02 -7.84 8.40
C PRO A 298 4.38 -7.33 7.00
N PHE A 299 5.32 -6.39 6.93
CA PHE A 299 5.73 -5.76 5.66
C PHE A 299 6.54 -6.75 4.82
N ILE A 300 7.48 -7.48 5.43
CA ILE A 300 8.27 -8.48 4.72
C ILE A 300 7.39 -9.63 4.21
N SER A 301 6.41 -10.07 4.99
CA SER A 301 5.40 -11.05 4.57
C SER A 301 4.59 -10.55 3.38
N GLY A 302 4.08 -9.32 3.43
CA GLY A 302 3.37 -8.71 2.31
C GLY A 302 4.21 -8.66 1.03
N LEU A 303 5.47 -8.22 1.14
CA LEU A 303 6.42 -8.16 0.02
C LEU A 303 6.62 -9.51 -0.67
N HIS A 304 6.89 -10.56 0.11
CA HIS A 304 7.15 -11.90 -0.43
C HIS A 304 5.86 -12.61 -0.88
N SER A 305 4.72 -12.38 -0.23
CA SER A 305 3.42 -12.87 -0.69
C SER A 305 3.09 -12.33 -2.08
N THR A 306 3.31 -11.04 -2.32
CA THR A 306 3.09 -10.42 -3.63
C THR A 306 4.05 -10.96 -4.70
N SER A 307 5.33 -11.13 -4.37
CA SER A 307 6.31 -11.75 -5.27
C SER A 307 5.94 -13.20 -5.63
N PHE A 308 5.55 -13.98 -4.62
CA PHE A 308 5.11 -15.36 -4.81
C PHE A 308 3.85 -15.42 -5.68
N MET A 309 2.88 -14.51 -5.46
CA MET A 309 1.71 -14.37 -6.31
C MET A 309 2.09 -14.16 -7.78
N CYS A 310 3.00 -13.23 -8.07
CA CYS A 310 3.52 -13.03 -9.43
C CYS A 310 4.16 -14.29 -10.01
N THR A 311 4.94 -15.01 -9.20
CA THR A 311 5.60 -16.27 -9.60
C THR A 311 4.57 -17.34 -9.96
N THR A 312 3.52 -17.51 -9.16
CA THR A 312 2.44 -18.48 -9.44
C THR A 312 1.69 -18.13 -10.72
N PHE A 313 1.48 -16.85 -11.00
CA PHE A 313 0.81 -16.37 -12.20
C PHE A 313 1.64 -16.61 -13.47
N ILE A 314 2.91 -16.22 -13.46
CA ILE A 314 3.85 -16.43 -14.57
C ILE A 314 3.97 -17.93 -14.89
N ASN A 315 4.07 -18.76 -13.86
CA ASN A 315 4.20 -20.21 -13.99
C ASN A 315 2.84 -20.94 -14.09
N GLN A 316 1.73 -20.23 -14.28
CA GLN A 316 0.41 -20.82 -14.51
C GLN A 316 -0.11 -21.73 -13.37
N ALA A 317 0.47 -21.63 -12.18
CA ALA A 317 0.17 -22.44 -10.99
C ALA A 317 -0.90 -21.77 -10.09
N HIS A 318 -1.93 -21.19 -10.70
CA HIS A 318 -2.96 -20.41 -10.00
C HIS A 318 -4.36 -20.96 -10.26
N ALA A 319 -5.30 -20.70 -9.34
CA ALA A 319 -6.66 -21.26 -9.33
C ALA A 319 -7.52 -20.88 -10.55
N TRP A 320 -7.05 -19.97 -11.40
CA TRP A 320 -7.76 -19.53 -12.61
C TRP A 320 -7.25 -20.18 -13.90
N ASN A 321 -6.19 -20.99 -13.81
CA ASN A 321 -5.76 -21.77 -14.96
C ASN A 321 -6.63 -23.03 -15.09
N ALA A 322 -7.54 -23.05 -16.07
CA ALA A 322 -8.49 -24.14 -16.26
C ALA A 322 -7.81 -25.50 -16.51
N LYS A 323 -6.65 -25.51 -17.19
CA LYS A 323 -5.90 -26.75 -17.46
C LYS A 323 -5.33 -27.32 -16.16
N TRP A 324 -4.70 -26.46 -15.35
CA TRP A 324 -4.17 -26.82 -14.04
C TRP A 324 -5.27 -27.36 -13.11
N VAL A 325 -6.37 -26.61 -12.96
CA VAL A 325 -7.49 -27.00 -12.10
C VAL A 325 -8.14 -28.30 -12.57
N SER A 326 -8.31 -28.48 -13.88
CA SER A 326 -8.84 -29.74 -14.43
C SER A 326 -7.90 -30.91 -14.16
N SER A 327 -6.58 -30.71 -14.25
CA SER A 327 -5.61 -31.76 -13.93
C SER A 327 -5.64 -32.15 -12.45
N LEU A 328 -5.78 -31.18 -11.54
CA LEU A 328 -5.94 -31.43 -10.11
C LEU A 328 -7.22 -32.24 -9.83
N GLN A 329 -8.35 -31.85 -10.43
CA GLN A 329 -9.62 -32.54 -10.26
C GLN A 329 -9.58 -33.98 -10.79
N SER A 330 -8.96 -34.20 -11.95
CA SER A 330 -8.79 -35.54 -12.53
C SER A 330 -7.83 -36.41 -11.71
N ASN A 331 -6.76 -35.85 -11.17
CA ASN A 331 -5.87 -36.58 -10.26
C ASN A 331 -6.64 -37.01 -9.00
N ALA A 332 -7.36 -36.08 -8.36
CA ALA A 332 -8.11 -36.34 -7.13
C ALA A 332 -9.25 -37.36 -7.32
N ARG A 333 -9.95 -37.32 -8.46
CA ARG A 333 -11.10 -38.20 -8.73
C ARG A 333 -10.72 -39.57 -9.33
N LEU A 334 -9.70 -39.59 -10.19
CA LEU A 334 -9.41 -40.74 -11.06
C LEU A 334 -8.00 -41.31 -10.84
N GLY A 335 -7.19 -40.74 -9.95
CA GLY A 335 -5.81 -41.17 -9.72
C GLY A 335 -4.88 -40.96 -10.92
N THR A 336 -5.27 -40.10 -11.86
CA THR A 336 -4.48 -39.80 -13.07
C THR A 336 -3.21 -39.02 -12.72
N ALA A 337 -2.14 -39.17 -13.50
CA ALA A 337 -0.91 -38.42 -13.29
C ALA A 337 -1.18 -36.90 -13.37
N LEU A 338 -0.64 -36.14 -12.41
CA LEU A 338 -0.83 -34.70 -12.35
C LEU A 338 0.04 -34.01 -13.42
N SER A 339 -0.57 -33.18 -14.26
CA SER A 339 0.14 -32.27 -15.16
C SER A 339 0.58 -31.06 -14.36
N VAL A 340 1.79 -31.15 -13.82
CA VAL A 340 2.35 -30.13 -12.95
C VAL A 340 2.76 -28.87 -13.74
N PRO A 341 2.53 -27.65 -13.22
CA PRO A 341 2.97 -26.41 -13.87
C PRO A 341 4.50 -26.33 -14.00
N PRO A 342 5.02 -25.48 -14.91
CA PRO A 342 6.46 -25.21 -15.00
C PRO A 342 7.06 -24.77 -13.66
N LEU A 343 8.33 -25.15 -13.41
CA LEU A 343 9.09 -24.76 -12.23
C LEU A 343 8.41 -25.08 -10.88
N TRP A 344 7.66 -26.18 -10.82
CA TRP A 344 6.90 -26.54 -9.63
C TRP A 344 7.73 -26.74 -8.37
N ASP A 345 8.89 -27.37 -8.47
CA ASP A 345 9.76 -27.57 -7.31
C ASP A 345 10.18 -26.22 -6.70
N LEU A 346 10.50 -25.24 -7.55
CA LEU A 346 10.81 -23.87 -7.14
C LEU A 346 9.60 -23.20 -6.45
N LEU A 347 8.41 -23.34 -7.02
CA LEU A 347 7.18 -22.80 -6.42
C LEU A 347 6.89 -23.41 -5.04
N VAL A 348 7.12 -24.71 -4.89
CA VAL A 348 6.93 -25.41 -3.61
C VAL A 348 7.94 -24.92 -2.57
N ASP A 349 9.20 -24.70 -2.96
CA ASP A 349 10.24 -24.20 -2.06
C ASP A 349 10.00 -22.74 -1.63
N GLU A 350 9.55 -21.89 -2.56
CA GLU A 350 9.16 -20.51 -2.25
C GLU A 350 7.94 -20.49 -1.31
N ALA A 351 6.93 -21.33 -1.57
CA ALA A 351 5.76 -21.47 -0.72
C ALA A 351 6.11 -21.93 0.70
N ARG A 352 7.05 -22.88 0.86
CA ARG A 352 7.53 -23.34 2.17
C ARG A 352 8.22 -22.21 2.93
N SER A 353 9.09 -21.46 2.26
CA SER A 353 9.81 -20.33 2.87
C SER A 353 8.83 -19.25 3.33
N LEU A 354 7.84 -18.93 2.50
CA LEU A 354 6.78 -17.98 2.85
C LEU A 354 5.93 -18.49 4.03
N ALA A 355 5.60 -19.78 4.07
CA ALA A 355 4.83 -20.36 5.17
C ALA A 355 5.58 -20.23 6.51
N THR A 356 6.90 -20.44 6.53
CA THR A 356 7.73 -20.22 7.72
C THR A 356 7.70 -18.76 8.17
N LEU A 357 7.76 -17.82 7.24
CA LEU A 357 7.65 -16.40 7.56
C LEU A 357 6.28 -16.03 8.13
N VAL A 358 5.20 -16.51 7.51
CA VAL A 358 3.82 -16.26 7.96
C VAL A 358 3.56 -16.86 9.34
N GLN A 359 4.13 -18.03 9.64
CA GLN A 359 4.04 -18.64 10.97
C GLN A 359 4.73 -17.82 12.07
N ALA A 360 5.69 -16.97 11.72
CA ALA A 360 6.35 -16.07 12.65
C ALA A 360 5.55 -14.78 12.93
N LEU A 361 4.45 -14.54 12.19
CA LEU A 361 3.57 -13.40 12.45
C LEU A 361 2.80 -13.60 13.76
N PRO A 362 2.51 -12.52 14.51
CA PRO A 362 1.65 -12.60 15.68
C PRO A 362 0.29 -13.22 15.33
N PRO A 363 -0.34 -13.96 16.25
CA PRO A 363 -1.71 -14.41 16.09
C PRO A 363 -2.66 -13.21 16.18
N SER A 364 -2.88 -12.54 15.05
CA SER A 364 -3.91 -11.53 14.86
C SER A 364 -4.40 -11.62 13.41
N ASP A 365 -5.73 -11.64 13.27
CA ASP A 365 -6.53 -11.76 12.05
C ASP A 365 -5.76 -12.00 10.75
N SER A 366 -5.72 -13.27 10.35
CA SER A 366 -5.24 -13.73 9.04
C SER A 366 -5.90 -13.03 7.84
N SER A 367 -6.94 -12.21 8.06
CA SER A 367 -7.57 -11.36 7.04
C SER A 367 -6.76 -10.12 6.68
N ASP A 368 -5.74 -9.74 7.46
CA ASP A 368 -4.93 -8.54 7.18
C ASP A 368 -3.79 -8.77 6.17
N PHE A 369 -3.51 -10.03 5.80
CA PHE A 369 -2.40 -10.41 4.93
C PHE A 369 -2.80 -11.36 3.81
N TRP A 370 -3.75 -10.97 2.97
CA TRP A 370 -4.00 -11.51 1.63
C TRP A 370 -4.56 -10.38 0.74
#